data_AF-A0A210PBG8-F1
#
_entry.id   AF-A0A210PBG8-F1
#
_cell.length_a   1.000
_cell.length_b   1.000
_cell.length_c   1.000
_cell.angle_alpha   90.00
_cell.angle_beta   90.00
_cell.angle_gamma   90.00
#
_symmetry.space_group_name_H-M   'P 1'
#
loop_
_entity.id
_entity.type
_entity.pdbx_description
1 polymer ?
#
loop_
_entity_poly.entity_id
_entity_poly.type
_entity_poly.pdbx_seq_one_letter_code
_entity_poly.pdbx_strand_id
1 'polypeptide(L)'
;MKSYRFKLGRILIVAAVSTAIMSAATTLNNVSTVHADTVSDSSVVNTNNQVQTNSNIKTGTWGTATWSWDQNASEITVSGGQAGEASDAPWNRNRPNFGLQKINFTGKLILPANCQNLFSALTGLTSMNGMSNLDTSNVTNMSDMFFNMPSITNLDVSHFDTSKVNRMDDMFTDDRLLRYVDVSHFDTSNVTNMGGMFFDTFVLKNLDVSHFNTSKVTDMSDMFYAMFRLTDLDVSHFDTSKVTDMSDMFGRLNDLNELDVSHFNTSKVTDMSHMFMWNFSLTNLDLSSFDMSNVSKTEGMFEDDSRLNTLVLGSKNKFRSNTGLPAVKESGDYLGKWRNVKDINGDNINNGSTYTSDDLLTNYTPDRAGTYVWAKKSKDVSDIKDLYNDVKLAISYSAGMFNSEPGNSLKYKDEFNGRSIYGALDYAYNSNNYNELIKVMHDSLAKAHESIGSLQVNNAKAQELGLNVDQLKEDLSKDSVPYEYSNDNDIDGINKQLDSFVSVRAKYNKLVQQGVFDKSNYWTINK
;
A
#
# COMPACT_ATOMS: atom_id res chain seq x y z
N MET A 1 -21.84 29.02 26.49
CA MET A 1 -20.82 29.81 27.20
C MET A 1 -19.69 28.88 27.63
N LYS A 2 -18.44 29.32 27.44
CA LYS A 2 -17.13 28.59 27.51
C LYS A 2 -16.84 27.71 26.27
N SER A 3 -16.35 28.22 25.14
CA SER A 3 -15.03 28.83 24.80
C SER A 3 -13.90 27.82 24.61
N TYR A 4 -13.61 27.45 23.35
CA TYR A 4 -12.24 27.25 22.89
C TYR A 4 -12.12 27.76 21.45
N ARG A 5 -11.30 28.80 21.31
CA ARG A 5 -10.81 29.35 20.04
C ARG A 5 -9.65 28.48 19.57
N PHE A 6 -9.65 28.03 18.32
CA PHE A 6 -8.43 27.66 17.62
C PHE A 6 -8.35 28.39 16.29
N LYS A 7 -7.13 28.88 16.02
CA LYS A 7 -6.73 29.79 14.96
C LYS A 7 -6.96 29.18 13.58
N LEU A 8 -7.83 29.77 12.76
CA LEU A 8 -7.71 29.68 11.31
C LEU A 8 -6.54 30.58 10.88
N GLY A 9 -5.38 29.97 10.66
CA GLY A 9 -4.20 30.62 10.11
C GLY A 9 -3.97 30.20 8.67
N ARG A 10 -4.41 31.04 7.73
CA ARG A 10 -3.87 31.22 6.36
C ARG A 10 -3.71 29.96 5.48
N ILE A 11 -4.78 29.60 4.79
CA ILE A 11 -4.73 28.94 3.48
C ILE A 11 -4.99 30.04 2.45
N LEU A 12 -3.95 30.50 1.74
CA LEU A 12 -4.02 31.14 0.41
C LEU A 12 -2.63 31.66 -0.02
N ILE A 13 -2.29 31.35 -1.28
CA ILE A 13 -1.15 31.82 -2.11
C ILE A 13 0.16 31.03 -1.94
N VAL A 14 0.44 30.07 -2.83
CA VAL A 14 1.39 30.21 -3.96
C VAL A 14 1.03 29.16 -5.03
N ALA A 15 0.18 29.54 -5.98
CA ALA A 15 0.04 28.89 -7.28
C ALA A 15 0.12 30.01 -8.33
N ALA A 16 1.31 30.57 -8.54
CA ALA A 16 1.60 31.55 -9.59
C ALA A 16 3.12 31.73 -9.79
N VAL A 17 3.82 30.68 -10.20
CA VAL A 17 5.13 30.81 -10.89
C VAL A 17 5.14 29.83 -12.05
N SER A 18 4.32 30.09 -13.07
CA SER A 18 4.30 29.30 -14.31
C SER A 18 4.06 30.15 -15.56
N THR A 19 4.03 31.48 -15.48
CA THR A 19 3.71 32.35 -16.63
C THR A 19 4.55 33.63 -16.69
N ALA A 20 5.84 33.57 -16.35
CA ALA A 20 6.75 34.72 -16.47
C ALA A 20 8.11 34.44 -17.16
N ILE A 21 8.23 33.35 -17.93
CA ILE A 21 9.46 33.06 -18.71
C ILE A 21 9.20 33.07 -20.24
N MET A 22 8.02 33.49 -20.69
CA MET A 22 7.69 33.48 -22.12
C MET A 22 7.32 34.87 -22.66
N SER A 23 8.22 35.86 -22.50
CA SER A 23 8.20 37.10 -23.30
C SER A 23 9.50 37.91 -23.18
N ALA A 24 10.63 37.37 -23.66
CA ALA A 24 11.81 38.20 -23.95
C ALA A 24 12.72 37.50 -24.99
N ALA A 25 12.15 37.10 -26.12
CA ALA A 25 12.92 36.69 -27.27
C ALA A 25 12.18 37.16 -28.53
N THR A 26 12.53 38.35 -29.01
CA THR A 26 12.64 38.70 -30.44
C THR A 26 13.12 40.14 -30.59
N THR A 27 14.40 40.26 -30.99
CA THR A 27 14.96 41.20 -31.98
C THR A 27 14.70 42.70 -31.86
N LEU A 28 15.79 43.48 -31.81
CA LEU A 28 16.18 44.32 -32.96
C LEU A 28 17.62 44.83 -32.83
N ASN A 29 18.51 44.25 -33.66
CA ASN A 29 19.64 44.98 -34.21
C ASN A 29 19.09 46.04 -35.18
N ASN A 30 19.53 47.29 -35.05
CA ASN A 30 19.98 48.06 -36.21
C ASN A 30 20.81 49.27 -35.78
N VAL A 31 22.00 49.31 -36.36
CA VAL A 31 22.96 50.40 -36.35
C VAL A 31 22.39 51.58 -37.15
N SER A 32 22.52 52.78 -36.60
CA SER A 32 22.62 54.02 -37.39
C SER A 32 23.59 54.97 -36.70
N THR A 33 24.75 55.15 -37.32
CA THR A 33 25.63 56.32 -37.18
C THR A 33 24.86 57.60 -37.49
N VAL A 34 25.11 58.71 -36.77
CA VAL A 34 25.27 60.08 -37.35
C VAL A 34 25.69 61.09 -36.26
N HIS A 35 26.83 61.72 -36.56
CA HIS A 35 27.29 63.10 -36.33
C HIS A 35 27.67 63.63 -34.92
N ALA A 36 28.87 64.18 -34.95
CA ALA A 36 29.52 65.02 -33.97
C ALA A 36 28.82 66.39 -33.83
N ASP A 37 28.94 66.99 -32.66
CA ASP A 37 29.45 68.35 -32.55
C ASP A 37 30.02 68.65 -31.15
N THR A 38 31.07 69.44 -31.19
CA THR A 38 31.97 69.89 -30.13
C THR A 38 31.32 70.79 -29.09
N VAL A 39 31.67 70.65 -27.79
CA VAL A 39 32.12 71.78 -26.94
C VAL A 39 33.15 71.29 -25.92
N SER A 40 34.24 72.03 -25.88
CA SER A 40 35.42 71.94 -25.02
C SER A 40 35.24 72.53 -23.62
N ASP A 41 35.94 71.95 -22.64
CA ASP A 41 36.97 72.61 -21.82
C ASP A 41 36.85 72.48 -20.28
N SER A 42 37.98 72.03 -19.73
CA SER A 42 38.55 72.25 -18.39
C SER A 42 37.84 71.70 -17.14
N SER A 43 38.35 70.60 -16.60
CA SER A 43 39.31 70.71 -15.48
C SER A 43 39.83 69.34 -15.03
N VAL A 44 41.14 69.32 -14.79
CA VAL A 44 41.97 68.17 -14.46
C VAL A 44 41.71 67.70 -13.02
N VAL A 45 41.43 66.41 -12.83
CA VAL A 45 41.89 65.67 -11.64
C VAL A 45 42.46 64.33 -12.09
N ASN A 46 43.79 64.27 -12.06
CA ASN A 46 44.59 63.06 -12.04
C ASN A 46 44.34 62.35 -10.70
N THR A 47 43.98 61.05 -10.71
CA THR A 47 44.67 60.00 -9.93
C THR A 47 43.91 58.67 -9.93
N ASN A 48 44.66 57.62 -10.26
CA ASN A 48 44.52 56.25 -9.73
C ASN A 48 43.31 55.43 -10.19
N ASN A 49 43.42 54.86 -11.40
CA ASN A 49 42.94 53.50 -11.65
C ASN A 49 43.75 52.51 -10.79
N GLN A 50 43.48 52.48 -9.49
CA GLN A 50 43.65 51.26 -8.71
C GLN A 50 42.45 50.39 -9.07
N VAL A 51 42.64 49.52 -10.06
CA VAL A 51 41.79 48.33 -10.19
C VAL A 51 42.00 47.55 -8.89
N GLN A 52 41.17 47.82 -7.88
CA GLN A 52 40.99 46.91 -6.77
C GLN A 52 40.51 45.60 -7.39
N THR A 53 41.41 44.64 -7.53
CA THR A 53 41.05 43.25 -7.74
C THR A 53 40.47 42.75 -6.42
N ASN A 54 39.21 43.12 -6.17
CA ASN A 54 38.35 42.46 -5.19
C ASN A 54 38.11 41.04 -5.70
N SER A 55 39.11 40.16 -5.65
CA SER A 55 38.87 38.77 -5.97
C SER A 55 38.10 38.17 -4.79
N ASN A 56 36.76 38.20 -4.88
CA ASN A 56 35.84 37.38 -4.07
C ASN A 56 36.01 35.87 -4.36
N ILE A 57 37.17 35.50 -4.91
CA ILE A 57 37.57 34.16 -5.31
C ILE A 57 38.61 33.68 -4.30
N LYS A 58 38.26 32.65 -3.54
CA LYS A 58 39.21 31.91 -2.70
C LYS A 58 39.68 30.67 -3.46
N THR A 59 40.91 30.24 -3.26
CA THR A 59 41.44 29.04 -3.92
C THR A 59 42.17 28.14 -2.93
N GLY A 60 42.40 26.89 -3.30
CA GLY A 60 43.20 25.96 -2.54
C GLY A 60 43.30 24.60 -3.22
N THR A 61 43.71 23.60 -2.45
CA THR A 61 43.75 22.21 -2.88
C THR A 61 42.94 21.29 -1.97
N TRP A 62 42.52 20.17 -2.54
CA TRP A 62 41.93 19.02 -1.86
C TRP A 62 42.62 17.76 -2.42
N GLY A 63 43.59 17.23 -1.67
CA GLY A 63 44.58 16.30 -2.22
C GLY A 63 45.43 16.98 -3.30
N THR A 64 45.47 16.41 -4.50
CA THR A 64 46.15 16.99 -5.66
C THR A 64 45.23 17.82 -6.55
N ALA A 65 43.90 17.76 -6.32
CA ALA A 65 42.94 18.59 -7.05
C ALA A 65 42.98 20.04 -6.54
N THR A 66 42.85 21.00 -7.46
CA THR A 66 42.70 22.42 -7.14
C THR A 66 41.22 22.78 -7.04
N TRP A 67 40.90 23.79 -6.25
CA TRP A 67 39.54 24.33 -6.17
C TRP A 67 39.53 25.86 -6.10
N SER A 68 38.41 26.44 -6.53
CA SER A 68 38.11 27.86 -6.39
C SER A 68 36.68 28.08 -5.90
N TRP A 69 36.48 28.99 -4.94
CA TRP A 69 35.18 29.44 -4.44
C TRP A 69 34.92 30.87 -4.89
N ASP A 70 33.91 31.08 -5.73
CA ASP A 70 33.41 32.40 -6.11
C ASP A 70 32.19 32.76 -5.25
N GLN A 71 32.38 33.71 -4.32
CA GLN A 71 31.32 34.15 -3.42
C GLN A 71 30.18 34.89 -4.13
N ASN A 72 30.43 35.55 -5.26
CA ASN A 72 29.39 36.27 -6.00
C ASN A 72 28.50 35.29 -6.78
N ALA A 73 29.10 34.25 -7.35
CA ALA A 73 28.40 33.20 -8.08
C ALA A 73 27.82 32.12 -7.15
N SER A 74 28.18 32.13 -5.86
CA SER A 74 27.83 31.08 -4.90
C SER A 74 28.26 29.69 -5.37
N GLU A 75 29.45 29.60 -5.97
CA GLU A 75 29.91 28.44 -6.73
C GLU A 75 31.32 27.97 -6.33
N ILE A 76 31.48 26.67 -6.10
CA ILE A 76 32.78 26.01 -6.01
C ILE A 76 33.06 25.27 -7.32
N THR A 77 34.27 25.46 -7.86
CA THR A 77 34.80 24.66 -8.96
C THR A 77 35.97 23.83 -8.47
N VAL A 78 35.99 22.53 -8.80
CA VAL A 78 37.04 21.57 -8.47
C VAL A 78 37.61 20.98 -9.76
N SER A 79 38.93 20.92 -9.85
CA SER A 79 39.64 20.30 -10.98
C SER A 79 39.72 18.77 -10.84
N GLY A 80 40.20 18.09 -11.88
CA GLY A 80 40.61 16.70 -11.75
C GLY A 80 41.83 16.51 -10.85
N GLY A 81 42.11 15.27 -10.48
CA GLY A 81 43.21 14.87 -9.60
C GLY A 81 42.84 13.72 -8.67
N GLN A 82 43.60 13.58 -7.59
CA GLN A 82 43.28 12.71 -6.46
C GLN A 82 42.73 13.58 -5.34
N ALA A 83 41.49 13.33 -4.91
CA ALA A 83 40.90 13.99 -3.76
C ALA A 83 41.66 13.61 -2.47
N GLY A 84 41.67 14.52 -1.50
CA GLY A 84 42.08 14.21 -0.13
C GLY A 84 40.96 13.51 0.64
N GLU A 85 41.06 13.47 1.96
CA GLU A 85 40.00 12.95 2.83
C GLU A 85 38.68 13.72 2.63
N ALA A 86 37.54 13.06 2.80
CA ALA A 86 36.23 13.69 2.62
C ALA A 86 36.00 14.87 3.58
N SER A 87 36.58 14.81 4.79
CA SER A 87 36.54 15.91 5.77
C SER A 87 37.26 17.18 5.31
N ASP A 88 38.23 17.04 4.39
CA ASP A 88 39.06 18.15 3.92
C ASP A 88 38.50 18.84 2.66
N ALA A 89 37.37 18.32 2.15
CA ALA A 89 36.69 18.85 0.99
C ALA A 89 36.40 20.36 1.15
N PRO A 90 36.45 21.15 0.06
CA PRO A 90 36.45 22.61 0.15
C PRO A 90 35.17 23.21 0.76
N TRP A 91 34.04 22.49 0.70
CA TRP A 91 32.77 22.88 1.32
C TRP A 91 32.61 22.41 2.78
N ASN A 92 33.50 21.54 3.29
CA ASN A 92 33.45 21.05 4.69
C ASN A 92 34.25 21.92 5.68
N ARG A 93 35.04 22.88 5.18
CA ARG A 93 35.86 23.77 6.03
C ARG A 93 35.00 24.88 6.65
N ASN A 94 34.79 24.84 7.97
CA ASN A 94 34.16 25.88 8.83
C ASN A 94 32.67 26.18 8.56
N ARG A 95 31.75 25.31 8.99
CA ARG A 95 30.28 25.48 8.86
C ARG A 95 29.72 26.74 9.56
N PRO A 96 28.59 27.34 9.08
CA PRO A 96 27.65 26.79 8.09
C PRO A 96 27.59 27.56 6.76
N ASN A 97 27.65 26.81 5.65
CA ASN A 97 27.28 27.14 4.27
C ASN A 97 27.33 28.63 3.88
N PHE A 98 28.44 29.04 3.22
CA PHE A 98 28.73 30.37 2.63
C PHE A 98 27.72 30.85 1.55
N GLY A 99 26.45 30.45 1.62
CA GLY A 99 25.52 30.59 0.51
C GLY A 99 25.93 29.75 -0.70
N LEU A 100 26.67 28.65 -0.50
CA LEU A 100 27.03 27.72 -1.56
C LEU A 100 25.76 27.16 -2.21
N GLN A 101 25.63 27.37 -3.52
CA GLN A 101 24.50 26.92 -4.33
C GLN A 101 24.90 25.93 -5.42
N LYS A 102 26.16 25.96 -5.86
CA LYS A 102 26.65 25.16 -6.99
C LYS A 102 28.02 24.55 -6.75
N ILE A 103 28.20 23.30 -7.14
CA ILE A 103 29.52 22.65 -7.23
C ILE A 103 29.75 22.19 -8.67
N ASN A 104 30.91 22.50 -9.23
CA ASN A 104 31.30 22.15 -10.59
C ASN A 104 32.59 21.33 -10.59
N PHE A 105 32.51 20.08 -11.06
CA PHE A 105 33.67 19.22 -11.29
C PHE A 105 34.10 19.31 -12.75
N THR A 106 35.33 19.76 -13.00
CA THR A 106 35.80 20.11 -14.35
C THR A 106 36.76 19.09 -14.98
N GLY A 107 37.19 18.09 -14.21
CA GLY A 107 38.01 16.99 -14.71
C GLY A 107 37.97 15.79 -13.78
N LYS A 108 38.46 14.64 -14.26
CA LYS A 108 38.39 13.37 -13.55
C LYS A 108 39.02 13.46 -12.15
N LEU A 109 38.21 13.24 -11.12
CA LEU A 109 38.57 13.35 -9.70
C LEU A 109 38.41 11.99 -9.03
N ILE A 110 39.51 11.40 -8.60
CA ILE A 110 39.53 10.11 -7.91
C ILE A 110 39.21 10.36 -6.43
N LEU A 111 38.08 9.81 -5.97
CA LEU A 111 37.63 9.97 -4.60
C LEU A 111 38.34 9.01 -3.63
N PRO A 112 38.50 9.38 -2.34
CA PRO A 112 39.08 8.51 -1.33
C PRO A 112 38.17 7.31 -1.03
N ALA A 113 38.72 6.27 -0.37
CA ALA A 113 37.94 5.08 -0.03
C ALA A 113 36.77 5.35 0.93
N ASN A 114 36.90 6.39 1.77
CA ASN A 114 35.85 6.83 2.68
C ASN A 114 35.25 8.16 2.19
N CYS A 115 34.04 8.10 1.62
CA CYS A 115 33.27 9.27 1.20
C CYS A 115 32.15 9.61 2.18
N GLN A 116 32.24 9.10 3.41
CA GLN A 116 31.24 9.41 4.43
C GLN A 116 31.10 10.93 4.61
N ASN A 117 29.86 11.42 4.65
CA ASN A 117 29.52 12.83 4.79
C ASN A 117 30.10 13.76 3.71
N LEU A 118 30.53 13.24 2.54
CA LEU A 118 31.25 14.06 1.56
C LEU A 118 30.44 15.29 1.12
N PHE A 119 29.15 15.15 0.79
CA PHE A 119 28.25 16.25 0.41
C PHE A 119 27.17 16.54 1.47
N SER A 120 27.37 16.06 2.70
CA SER A 120 26.38 16.16 3.78
C SER A 120 26.09 17.61 4.20
N ALA A 121 24.83 17.89 4.51
CA ALA A 121 24.27 19.13 5.03
C ALA A 121 24.62 20.40 4.24
N LEU A 122 24.73 20.27 2.91
CA LEU A 122 24.84 21.38 1.97
C LEU A 122 23.45 21.96 1.66
N THR A 123 22.80 22.52 2.69
CA THR A 123 21.39 22.95 2.68
C THR A 123 20.99 23.97 1.61
N GLY A 124 21.94 24.76 1.11
CA GLY A 124 21.72 25.74 0.03
C GLY A 124 22.04 25.22 -1.38
N LEU A 125 22.58 24.01 -1.51
CA LEU A 125 23.04 23.47 -2.79
C LEU A 125 21.84 23.12 -3.68
N THR A 126 21.83 23.69 -4.89
CA THR A 126 20.75 23.50 -5.87
C THR A 126 21.22 22.77 -7.12
N SER A 127 22.53 22.67 -7.35
CA SER A 127 23.10 22.04 -8.54
C SER A 127 24.51 21.51 -8.30
N MET A 128 24.77 20.33 -8.85
CA MET A 128 26.10 19.72 -8.95
C MET A 128 26.34 19.35 -10.40
N ASN A 129 27.36 19.94 -11.03
CA ASN A 129 27.67 19.68 -12.43
C ASN A 129 28.98 18.89 -12.55
N GLY A 130 29.05 18.03 -13.57
CA GLY A 130 30.21 17.19 -13.81
C GLY A 130 30.29 15.98 -12.88
N MET A 131 29.16 15.46 -12.39
CA MET A 131 29.12 14.26 -11.54
C MET A 131 29.83 13.04 -12.17
N SER A 132 29.78 12.92 -13.50
CA SER A 132 30.50 11.90 -14.27
C SER A 132 32.04 11.99 -14.18
N ASN A 133 32.58 13.10 -13.66
CA ASN A 133 34.01 13.24 -13.40
C ASN A 133 34.44 12.59 -12.08
N LEU A 134 33.50 12.24 -11.19
CA LEU A 134 33.82 11.58 -9.93
C LEU A 134 34.12 10.11 -10.17
N ASP A 135 35.36 9.69 -9.93
CA ASP A 135 35.76 8.29 -9.98
C ASP A 135 35.57 7.67 -8.59
N THR A 136 34.47 6.92 -8.44
CA THR A 136 34.09 6.23 -7.20
C THR A 136 34.60 4.79 -7.12
N SER A 137 35.40 4.32 -8.09
CA SER A 137 35.82 2.90 -8.18
C SER A 137 36.66 2.39 -7.00
N ASN A 138 37.13 3.29 -6.13
CA ASN A 138 37.85 2.96 -4.90
C ASN A 138 37.03 3.19 -3.61
N VAL A 139 35.81 3.73 -3.73
CA VAL A 139 34.95 4.06 -2.59
C VAL A 139 34.42 2.78 -1.98
N THR A 140 34.52 2.69 -0.65
CA THR A 140 34.04 1.56 0.16
C THR A 140 32.96 1.99 1.15
N ASN A 141 32.89 3.29 1.48
CA ASN A 141 31.92 3.85 2.40
C ASN A 141 31.26 5.09 1.77
N MET A 142 29.95 5.04 1.57
CA MET A 142 29.11 6.14 1.08
C MET A 142 28.07 6.59 2.13
N SER A 143 28.24 6.23 3.41
CA SER A 143 27.32 6.63 4.47
C SER A 143 27.16 8.16 4.49
N ASP A 144 25.95 8.67 4.67
CA ASP A 144 25.65 10.11 4.73
C ASP A 144 26.14 10.92 3.51
N MET A 145 26.49 10.30 2.38
CA MET A 145 27.24 11.01 1.33
C MET A 145 26.48 12.23 0.79
N PHE A 146 25.15 12.17 0.69
CA PHE A 146 24.27 13.27 0.31
C PHE A 146 23.26 13.66 1.41
N PHE A 147 23.51 13.28 2.66
CA PHE A 147 22.63 13.57 3.80
C PHE A 147 22.24 15.06 3.88
N ASN A 148 20.96 15.35 4.12
CA ASN A 148 20.40 16.67 4.41
C ASN A 148 20.76 17.75 3.37
N MET A 149 20.42 17.48 2.10
CA MET A 149 20.49 18.44 0.99
C MET A 149 19.08 18.90 0.56
N PRO A 150 18.29 19.55 1.43
CA PRO A 150 16.87 19.84 1.18
C PRO A 150 16.56 20.77 0.00
N SER A 151 17.57 21.40 -0.61
CA SER A 151 17.42 22.26 -1.80
C SER A 151 17.70 21.54 -3.12
N ILE A 152 18.28 20.33 -3.09
CA ILE A 152 18.56 19.56 -4.30
C ILE A 152 17.26 18.93 -4.82
N THR A 153 17.02 19.02 -6.13
CA THR A 153 15.81 18.44 -6.75
C THR A 153 16.10 17.23 -7.63
N ASN A 154 17.34 17.06 -8.07
CA ASN A 154 17.80 15.98 -8.92
C ASN A 154 19.28 15.73 -8.64
N LEU A 155 19.67 14.47 -8.58
CA LEU A 155 21.05 14.07 -8.40
C LEU A 155 21.40 12.99 -9.43
N ASP A 156 22.43 13.25 -10.23
CA ASP A 156 22.93 12.27 -11.20
C ASP A 156 24.02 11.43 -10.56
N VAL A 157 23.67 10.17 -10.24
CA VAL A 157 24.58 9.15 -9.70
C VAL A 157 24.85 8.03 -10.70
N SER A 158 24.41 8.15 -11.95
CA SER A 158 24.42 7.08 -12.98
C SER A 158 25.80 6.52 -13.35
N HIS A 159 26.86 7.26 -12.99
CA HIS A 159 28.25 6.90 -13.26
C HIS A 159 28.99 6.31 -12.06
N PHE A 160 28.32 6.12 -10.93
CA PHE A 160 28.96 5.64 -9.72
C PHE A 160 29.25 4.14 -9.84
N ASP A 161 30.54 3.79 -9.80
CA ASP A 161 30.97 2.43 -9.49
C ASP A 161 30.80 2.20 -7.98
N THR A 162 29.87 1.34 -7.61
CA THR A 162 29.52 0.97 -6.23
C THR A 162 29.98 -0.43 -5.86
N SER A 163 30.70 -1.13 -6.74
CA SER A 163 31.08 -2.55 -6.58
C SER A 163 31.89 -2.87 -5.33
N LYS A 164 32.58 -1.88 -4.74
CA LYS A 164 33.36 -2.02 -3.50
C LYS A 164 32.67 -1.44 -2.25
N VAL A 165 31.51 -0.82 -2.41
CA VAL A 165 30.81 -0.14 -1.32
C VAL A 165 30.18 -1.17 -0.39
N ASN A 166 30.43 -1.03 0.91
CA ASN A 166 29.89 -1.89 1.95
C ASN A 166 28.97 -1.19 2.96
N ARG A 167 28.89 0.15 2.88
CA ARG A 167 28.01 1.01 3.69
C ARG A 167 27.33 2.07 2.82
N MET A 168 25.99 2.12 2.88
CA MET A 168 25.15 3.09 2.18
C MET A 168 24.08 3.70 3.12
N ASP A 169 24.28 3.56 4.44
CA ASP A 169 23.40 4.15 5.44
C ASP A 169 23.27 5.66 5.28
N ASP A 170 22.05 6.16 5.41
CA ASP A 170 21.71 7.59 5.34
C ASP A 170 22.15 8.34 4.07
N MET A 171 22.41 7.63 2.97
CA MET A 171 23.03 8.23 1.78
C MET A 171 22.23 9.41 1.19
N PHE A 172 20.89 9.34 1.21
CA PHE A 172 19.98 10.39 0.71
C PHE A 172 19.00 10.89 1.79
N THR A 173 19.32 10.67 3.07
CA THR A 173 18.45 11.07 4.18
C THR A 173 18.20 12.58 4.17
N ASP A 174 16.98 13.03 4.52
CA ASP A 174 16.61 14.45 4.62
C ASP A 174 16.72 15.25 3.29
N ASP A 175 16.82 14.57 2.14
CA ASP A 175 16.79 15.17 0.80
C ASP A 175 15.34 15.50 0.34
N ARG A 176 14.66 16.32 1.14
CA ARG A 176 13.20 16.54 1.08
C ARG A 176 12.65 17.04 -0.26
N LEU A 177 13.47 17.65 -1.10
CA LEU A 177 13.07 18.15 -2.44
C LEU A 177 13.55 17.27 -3.60
N LEU A 178 14.26 16.17 -3.33
CA LEU A 178 14.74 15.24 -4.35
C LEU A 178 13.56 14.55 -5.03
N ARG A 179 13.40 14.81 -6.33
CA ARG A 179 12.28 14.30 -7.14
C ARG A 179 12.63 13.03 -7.91
N TYR A 180 13.91 12.81 -8.16
CA TYR A 180 14.43 11.72 -8.96
C TYR A 180 15.88 11.42 -8.58
N VAL A 181 16.16 10.13 -8.41
CA VAL A 181 17.50 9.56 -8.30
C VAL A 181 17.43 8.15 -8.91
N ASP A 182 18.39 7.82 -9.76
CA ASP A 182 18.47 6.51 -10.41
C ASP A 182 19.55 5.66 -9.74
N VAL A 183 19.12 4.68 -8.95
CA VAL A 183 19.99 3.74 -8.23
C VAL A 183 19.98 2.33 -8.85
N SER A 184 19.33 2.15 -10.00
CA SER A 184 19.11 0.83 -10.63
C SER A 184 20.41 0.10 -11.00
N HIS A 185 21.49 0.86 -11.23
CA HIS A 185 22.80 0.34 -11.60
C HIS A 185 23.73 0.07 -10.40
N PHE A 186 23.29 0.35 -9.17
CA PHE A 186 24.14 0.15 -8.00
C PHE A 186 24.41 -1.34 -7.75
N ASP A 187 25.69 -1.71 -7.67
CA ASP A 187 26.11 -3.01 -7.17
C ASP A 187 26.10 -2.99 -5.63
N THR A 188 25.01 -3.50 -5.06
CA THR A 188 24.81 -3.57 -3.60
C THR A 188 25.28 -4.90 -3.00
N SER A 189 25.92 -5.78 -3.78
CA SER A 189 26.28 -7.14 -3.35
C SER A 189 27.28 -7.21 -2.18
N ASN A 190 27.93 -6.10 -1.84
CA ASN A 190 28.84 -5.97 -0.70
C ASN A 190 28.27 -5.13 0.46
N VAL A 191 27.10 -4.54 0.30
CA VAL A 191 26.50 -3.65 1.30
C VAL A 191 25.99 -4.44 2.50
N THR A 192 26.31 -3.95 3.69
CA THR A 192 25.93 -4.59 4.97
C THR A 192 24.98 -3.72 5.81
N ASN A 193 24.93 -2.42 5.53
CA ASN A 193 24.04 -1.46 6.19
C ASN A 193 23.39 -0.55 5.14
N MET A 194 22.05 -0.51 5.13
CA MET A 194 21.19 0.34 4.30
C MET A 194 20.23 1.19 5.15
N GLY A 195 20.48 1.29 6.47
CA GLY A 195 19.64 2.03 7.39
C GLY A 195 19.48 3.49 6.95
N GLY A 196 18.25 3.98 6.96
CA GLY A 196 17.92 5.36 6.59
C GLY A 196 18.21 5.76 5.14
N MET A 197 18.63 4.85 4.23
CA MET A 197 19.17 5.24 2.91
C MET A 197 18.31 6.26 2.13
N PHE A 198 16.97 6.19 2.24
CA PHE A 198 16.01 7.12 1.63
C PHE A 198 15.08 7.78 2.66
N PHE A 199 15.50 7.87 3.93
CA PHE A 199 14.71 8.47 5.00
C PHE A 199 14.38 9.94 4.68
N ASP A 200 13.11 10.34 4.84
CA ASP A 200 12.66 11.73 4.75
C ASP A 200 12.82 12.35 3.33
N THR A 201 12.91 11.53 2.26
CA THR A 201 12.90 12.01 0.86
C THR A 201 11.47 12.33 0.38
N PHE A 202 10.85 13.33 1.01
CA PHE A 202 9.41 13.60 0.98
C PHE A 202 8.73 13.58 -0.39
N VAL A 203 9.37 14.13 -1.42
CA VAL A 203 8.73 14.34 -2.72
C VAL A 203 9.09 13.28 -3.77
N LEU A 204 9.93 12.30 -3.42
CA LEU A 204 10.31 11.21 -4.30
C LEU A 204 9.09 10.29 -4.51
N LYS A 205 8.70 10.11 -5.77
CA LYS A 205 7.48 9.36 -6.14
C LYS A 205 7.72 7.95 -6.62
N ASN A 206 8.87 7.75 -7.28
CA ASN A 206 9.27 6.47 -7.86
C ASN A 206 10.69 6.19 -7.39
N LEU A 207 10.93 4.95 -6.98
CA LEU A 207 12.24 4.47 -6.59
C LEU A 207 12.35 3.01 -7.04
N ASP A 208 13.29 2.71 -7.91
CA ASP A 208 13.55 1.34 -8.37
C ASP A 208 14.69 0.73 -7.55
N VAL A 209 14.35 -0.24 -6.71
CA VAL A 209 15.29 -1.04 -5.89
C VAL A 209 15.30 -2.52 -6.32
N SER A 210 14.71 -2.86 -7.46
CA SER A 210 14.54 -4.26 -7.91
C SER A 210 15.88 -5.00 -8.12
N HIS A 211 16.95 -4.25 -8.38
CA HIS A 211 18.30 -4.78 -8.59
C HIS A 211 19.12 -4.93 -7.30
N PHE A 212 18.59 -4.52 -6.14
CA PHE A 212 19.37 -4.55 -4.91
C PHE A 212 19.61 -5.99 -4.45
N ASN A 213 20.89 -6.33 -4.21
CA ASN A 213 21.27 -7.56 -3.55
C ASN A 213 21.41 -7.32 -2.05
N THR A 214 20.37 -7.67 -1.30
CA THR A 214 20.32 -7.45 0.16
C THR A 214 20.81 -8.64 0.99
N SER A 215 21.36 -9.69 0.36
CA SER A 215 21.77 -10.94 1.04
C SER A 215 22.87 -10.81 2.11
N LYS A 216 23.53 -9.66 2.21
CA LYS A 216 24.52 -9.32 3.25
C LYS A 216 24.05 -8.25 4.22
N VAL A 217 22.90 -7.62 3.98
CA VAL A 217 22.39 -6.52 4.78
C VAL A 217 21.93 -7.03 6.13
N THR A 218 22.35 -6.34 7.18
CA THR A 218 22.00 -6.64 8.58
C THR A 218 21.09 -5.59 9.19
N ASP A 219 21.06 -4.40 8.60
CA ASP A 219 20.35 -3.23 9.10
C ASP A 219 19.59 -2.56 7.94
N MET A 220 18.26 -2.50 8.10
CA MET A 220 17.32 -1.82 7.18
C MET A 220 16.42 -0.85 7.96
N SER A 221 16.81 -0.44 9.17
CA SER A 221 16.02 0.52 9.95
C SER A 221 15.79 1.79 9.14
N ASP A 222 14.62 2.39 9.21
CA ASP A 222 14.28 3.67 8.57
C ASP A 222 14.46 3.75 7.04
N MET A 223 14.79 2.66 6.34
CA MET A 223 15.28 2.69 4.95
C MET A 223 14.37 3.48 3.99
N PHE A 224 13.05 3.36 4.16
CA PHE A 224 12.03 4.08 3.39
C PHE A 224 11.14 4.97 4.26
N TYR A 225 11.56 5.26 5.51
CA TYR A 225 10.73 6.00 6.45
C TYR A 225 10.42 7.41 5.92
N ALA A 226 9.17 7.85 6.09
CA ALA A 226 8.69 9.18 5.71
C ALA A 226 8.83 9.54 4.22
N MET A 227 8.88 8.57 3.31
CA MET A 227 8.74 8.80 1.87
C MET A 227 7.27 9.08 1.48
N PHE A 228 6.71 10.21 1.94
CA PHE A 228 5.27 10.51 1.90
C PHE A 228 4.60 10.40 0.52
N ARG A 229 5.34 10.60 -0.57
CA ARG A 229 4.81 10.67 -1.94
C ARG A 229 5.12 9.43 -2.78
N LEU A 230 5.76 8.42 -2.20
CA LEU A 230 6.03 7.14 -2.85
C LEU A 230 4.70 6.41 -3.09
N THR A 231 4.44 6.02 -4.34
CA THR A 231 3.16 5.37 -4.71
C THR A 231 3.28 3.89 -4.99
N ASP A 232 4.50 3.40 -5.23
CA ASP A 232 4.82 2.01 -5.55
C ASP A 232 6.21 1.68 -5.01
N LEU A 233 6.38 0.46 -4.50
CA LEU A 233 7.63 -0.04 -3.94
C LEU A 233 7.68 -1.57 -4.06
N ASP A 234 8.50 -2.06 -4.99
CA ASP A 234 8.77 -3.49 -5.13
C ASP A 234 9.96 -3.92 -4.27
N VAL A 235 9.67 -4.69 -3.22
CA VAL A 235 10.67 -5.33 -2.34
C VAL A 235 10.69 -6.84 -2.47
N SER A 236 10.04 -7.42 -3.48
CA SER A 236 9.87 -8.88 -3.67
C SER A 236 11.20 -9.66 -3.79
N HIS A 237 12.28 -8.97 -4.14
CA HIS A 237 13.61 -9.54 -4.31
C HIS A 237 14.50 -9.45 -3.06
N PHE A 238 14.02 -8.85 -1.96
CA PHE A 238 14.85 -8.63 -0.78
C PHE A 238 15.10 -9.94 -0.01
N ASP A 239 16.37 -10.29 0.18
CA ASP A 239 16.79 -11.32 1.14
C ASP A 239 16.96 -10.70 2.53
N THR A 240 15.93 -10.86 3.36
CA THR A 240 15.91 -10.34 4.73
C THR A 240 16.46 -11.31 5.79
N SER A 241 16.99 -12.47 5.39
CA SER A 241 17.39 -13.56 6.29
C SER A 241 18.55 -13.24 7.25
N LYS A 242 19.22 -12.10 7.06
CA LYS A 242 20.30 -11.60 7.93
C LYS A 242 19.95 -10.31 8.67
N VAL A 243 18.82 -9.70 8.36
CA VAL A 243 18.40 -8.43 8.96
C VAL A 243 18.05 -8.64 10.43
N THR A 244 18.57 -7.76 11.29
CA THR A 244 18.32 -7.77 12.73
C THR A 244 17.47 -6.60 13.19
N ASP A 245 17.41 -5.52 12.39
CA ASP A 245 16.65 -4.31 12.66
C ASP A 245 15.81 -3.89 11.43
N MET A 246 14.51 -3.72 11.66
CA MET A 246 13.53 -3.23 10.69
C MET A 246 12.68 -2.11 11.30
N SER A 247 13.14 -1.44 12.36
CA SER A 247 12.39 -0.34 12.96
C SER A 247 12.11 0.74 11.92
N ASP A 248 10.90 1.28 11.93
CA ASP A 248 10.45 2.42 11.09
C ASP A 248 10.53 2.20 9.56
N MET A 249 11.00 1.05 9.07
CA MET A 249 11.40 0.81 7.68
C MET A 249 10.35 1.23 6.64
N PHE A 250 9.07 0.99 6.91
CA PHE A 250 7.94 1.34 6.04
C PHE A 250 6.95 2.29 6.73
N GLY A 251 7.40 3.05 7.73
CA GLY A 251 6.57 4.06 8.38
C GLY A 251 6.35 5.28 7.48
N ARG A 252 5.17 5.88 7.56
CA ARG A 252 4.79 7.14 6.91
C ARG A 252 4.87 7.13 5.38
N LEU A 253 4.53 6.01 4.73
CA LEU A 253 4.36 5.90 3.28
C LEU A 253 2.93 6.31 2.87
N ASN A 254 2.59 7.59 3.12
CA ASN A 254 1.20 8.08 3.06
C ASN A 254 0.45 7.83 1.73
N ASP A 255 1.16 7.84 0.60
CA ASP A 255 0.57 7.65 -0.74
C ASP A 255 0.69 6.19 -1.24
N LEU A 256 1.34 5.27 -0.49
CA LEU A 256 1.51 3.86 -0.84
C LEU A 256 0.23 3.07 -0.51
N ASN A 257 -0.34 2.37 -1.50
CA ASN A 257 -1.61 1.65 -1.33
C ASN A 257 -1.45 0.15 -1.05
N GLU A 258 -0.35 -0.43 -1.53
CA GLU A 258 -0.04 -1.86 -1.46
C GLU A 258 1.45 -2.04 -1.15
N LEU A 259 1.76 -3.06 -0.36
CA LEU A 259 3.12 -3.42 0.01
C LEU A 259 3.18 -4.93 0.25
N ASP A 260 3.93 -5.65 -0.57
CA ASP A 260 4.11 -7.10 -0.41
C ASP A 260 5.39 -7.40 0.39
N VAL A 261 5.19 -7.77 1.66
CA VAL A 261 6.23 -8.27 2.56
C VAL A 261 6.06 -9.76 2.89
N SER A 262 5.16 -10.46 2.19
CA SER A 262 4.76 -11.84 2.52
C SER A 262 5.90 -12.87 2.39
N HIS A 263 6.99 -12.52 1.72
CA HIS A 263 8.17 -13.37 1.53
C HIS A 263 9.31 -13.10 2.53
N PHE A 264 9.17 -12.09 3.41
CA PHE A 264 10.26 -11.70 4.31
C PHE A 264 10.61 -12.79 5.33
N ASN A 265 11.90 -13.09 5.48
CA ASN A 265 12.42 -13.95 6.53
C ASN A 265 12.87 -13.10 7.73
N THR A 266 11.97 -12.94 8.71
CA THR A 266 12.23 -12.11 9.89
C THR A 266 12.79 -12.87 11.09
N SER A 267 13.23 -14.12 10.91
CA SER A 267 13.68 -14.99 12.01
C SER A 267 14.85 -14.47 12.84
N LYS A 268 15.60 -13.48 12.35
CA LYS A 268 16.69 -12.81 13.09
C LYS A 268 16.36 -11.40 13.56
N VAL A 269 15.21 -10.86 13.17
CA VAL A 269 14.80 -9.50 13.51
C VAL A 269 14.51 -9.43 15.01
N THR A 270 15.05 -8.40 15.65
CA THR A 270 14.90 -8.15 17.09
C THR A 270 14.08 -6.88 17.37
N ASP A 271 14.03 -5.97 16.41
CA ASP A 271 13.30 -4.70 16.48
C ASP A 271 12.42 -4.49 15.23
N MET A 272 11.13 -4.23 15.48
CA MET A 272 10.10 -3.89 14.49
C MET A 272 9.26 -2.71 14.99
N SER A 273 9.80 -1.89 15.91
CA SER A 273 9.10 -0.68 16.36
C SER A 273 8.73 0.18 15.17
N HIS A 274 7.49 0.67 15.13
CA HIS A 274 7.03 1.64 14.13
C HIS A 274 7.13 1.21 12.66
N MET A 275 7.41 -0.08 12.37
CA MET A 275 7.73 -0.56 11.02
C MET A 275 6.69 -0.18 9.96
N PHE A 276 5.40 -0.15 10.32
CA PHE A 276 4.31 0.23 9.41
C PHE A 276 3.53 1.45 9.89
N MET A 277 4.01 2.26 10.83
CA MET A 277 3.18 3.34 11.39
C MET A 277 2.80 4.44 10.40
N TRP A 278 1.66 5.09 10.61
CA TRP A 278 1.19 6.29 9.91
C TRP A 278 1.04 6.08 8.40
N ASN A 279 0.71 4.86 7.97
CA ASN A 279 0.38 4.56 6.59
C ASN A 279 -1.09 4.87 6.31
N PHE A 280 -1.35 6.06 5.77
CA PHE A 280 -2.71 6.54 5.53
C PHE A 280 -3.38 5.99 4.27
N SER A 281 -2.68 5.24 3.42
CA SER A 281 -3.27 4.65 2.20
C SER A 281 -3.25 3.14 2.14
N LEU A 282 -2.35 2.50 2.89
CA LEU A 282 -2.21 1.05 2.94
C LEU A 282 -3.48 0.42 3.51
N THR A 283 -4.00 -0.60 2.81
CA THR A 283 -5.27 -1.24 3.17
C THR A 283 -5.13 -2.68 3.61
N ASN A 284 -4.03 -3.33 3.23
CA ASN A 284 -3.75 -4.73 3.47
C ASN A 284 -2.28 -4.92 3.87
N LEU A 285 -2.04 -5.85 4.79
CA LEU A 285 -0.70 -6.33 5.16
C LEU A 285 -0.75 -7.83 5.40
N ASP A 286 0.18 -8.55 4.80
CA ASP A 286 0.39 -9.97 5.04
C ASP A 286 1.67 -10.20 5.83
N LEU A 287 1.51 -10.58 7.10
CA LEU A 287 2.60 -10.87 8.03
C LEU A 287 2.69 -12.38 8.33
N SER A 288 2.04 -13.23 7.54
CA SER A 288 1.95 -14.67 7.80
C SER A 288 3.31 -15.38 7.85
N SER A 289 4.28 -14.89 7.09
CA SER A 289 5.65 -15.40 7.05
C SER A 289 6.55 -14.88 8.17
N PHE A 290 6.12 -13.85 8.91
CA PHE A 290 6.98 -13.20 9.89
C PHE A 290 7.24 -14.13 11.09
N ASP A 291 8.48 -14.57 11.24
CA ASP A 291 8.97 -15.28 12.41
C ASP A 291 9.41 -14.30 13.49
N MET A 292 8.46 -13.91 14.36
CA MET A 292 8.70 -12.93 15.42
C MET A 292 9.23 -13.58 16.71
N SER A 293 9.78 -14.79 16.65
CA SER A 293 10.26 -15.52 17.84
C SER A 293 11.36 -14.76 18.58
N ASN A 294 12.22 -14.06 17.85
CA ASN A 294 13.33 -13.25 18.38
C ASN A 294 12.97 -11.76 18.58
N VAL A 295 11.78 -11.34 18.14
CA VAL A 295 11.38 -9.93 18.23
C VAL A 295 11.14 -9.53 19.68
N SER A 296 11.80 -8.45 20.07
CA SER A 296 11.77 -7.87 21.41
C SER A 296 11.09 -6.52 21.45
N LYS A 297 10.82 -5.88 20.30
CA LYS A 297 10.15 -4.59 20.23
C LYS A 297 9.22 -4.57 19.03
N THR A 298 7.98 -4.17 19.29
CA THR A 298 6.90 -4.05 18.30
C THR A 298 6.11 -2.77 18.58
N GLU A 299 6.68 -1.83 19.31
CA GLU A 299 5.98 -0.63 19.78
C GLU A 299 5.56 0.23 18.61
N GLY A 300 4.31 0.69 18.60
CA GLY A 300 3.75 1.54 17.56
C GLY A 300 3.80 0.95 16.15
N MET A 301 4.02 -0.36 15.97
CA MET A 301 4.20 -1.00 14.66
C MET A 301 3.12 -0.63 13.63
N PHE A 302 1.87 -0.45 14.08
CA PHE A 302 0.73 -0.05 13.22
C PHE A 302 0.09 1.29 13.62
N GLU A 303 0.77 2.10 14.44
CA GLU A 303 0.20 3.34 14.97
C GLU A 303 -0.39 4.20 13.84
N ASP A 304 -1.59 4.76 14.01
CA ASP A 304 -2.38 5.51 13.01
C ASP A 304 -2.48 4.96 11.56
N ASP A 305 -2.36 3.64 11.36
CA ASP A 305 -2.70 2.94 10.09
C ASP A 305 -4.21 2.87 9.83
N SER A 306 -4.86 4.02 9.81
CA SER A 306 -6.32 4.15 9.89
C SER A 306 -7.10 3.54 8.72
N ARG A 307 -6.44 3.17 7.62
CA ARG A 307 -7.05 2.53 6.44
C ARG A 307 -6.73 1.03 6.32
N LEU A 308 -5.86 0.50 7.18
CA LEU A 308 -5.57 -0.93 7.25
C LEU A 308 -6.84 -1.67 7.69
N ASN A 309 -7.42 -2.42 6.76
CA ASN A 309 -8.69 -3.13 6.95
C ASN A 309 -8.58 -4.63 6.70
N THR A 310 -7.42 -5.10 6.24
CA THR A 310 -7.08 -6.51 6.06
C THR A 310 -5.71 -6.78 6.68
N LEU A 311 -5.61 -7.78 7.54
CA LEU A 311 -4.36 -8.20 8.18
C LEU A 311 -4.28 -9.72 8.16
N VAL A 312 -3.20 -10.27 7.60
CA VAL A 312 -2.93 -11.72 7.63
C VAL A 312 -1.86 -12.00 8.68
N LEU A 313 -2.17 -12.91 9.61
CA LEU A 313 -1.33 -13.23 10.74
C LEU A 313 -0.92 -14.70 10.72
N GLY A 314 0.35 -14.97 11.01
CA GLY A 314 0.97 -16.29 11.05
C GLY A 314 1.16 -16.82 12.47
N SER A 315 1.40 -18.12 12.58
CA SER A 315 1.56 -18.82 13.88
C SER A 315 2.76 -18.36 14.70
N LYS A 316 3.74 -17.72 14.07
CA LYS A 316 4.95 -17.18 14.73
C LYS A 316 4.92 -15.67 14.93
N ASN A 317 3.82 -15.00 14.63
CA ASN A 317 3.67 -13.59 14.98
C ASN A 317 3.56 -13.42 16.50
N LYS A 318 4.10 -12.32 17.00
CA LYS A 318 4.20 -12.03 18.43
C LYS A 318 4.12 -10.53 18.66
N PHE A 319 3.09 -10.09 19.36
CA PHE A 319 2.82 -8.67 19.59
C PHE A 319 2.91 -8.32 21.06
N ARG A 320 3.14 -7.04 21.34
CA ARG A 320 3.14 -6.47 22.70
C ARG A 320 1.94 -5.54 22.87
N SER A 321 1.64 -5.16 24.10
CA SER A 321 0.48 -4.31 24.41
C SER A 321 0.52 -2.93 23.74
N ASN A 322 1.69 -2.45 23.34
CA ASN A 322 1.87 -1.15 22.67
C ASN A 322 2.08 -1.26 21.16
N THR A 323 1.66 -2.36 20.51
CA THR A 323 1.82 -2.53 19.05
C THR A 323 1.00 -1.55 18.22
N GLY A 324 -0.04 -0.95 18.80
CA GLY A 324 -0.67 0.26 18.23
C GLY A 324 -1.62 0.00 17.05
N LEU A 325 -2.21 -1.18 16.91
CA LEU A 325 -3.22 -1.43 15.88
C LEU A 325 -4.43 -0.50 16.07
N PRO A 326 -4.78 0.35 15.09
CA PRO A 326 -5.83 1.34 15.27
C PRO A 326 -7.18 0.69 15.55
N ALA A 327 -7.95 1.27 16.47
CA ALA A 327 -9.30 0.81 16.74
C ALA A 327 -10.15 0.91 15.47
N VAL A 328 -10.84 -0.17 15.12
CA VAL A 328 -11.81 -0.14 14.03
C VAL A 328 -12.93 0.80 14.42
N LYS A 329 -13.19 1.82 13.60
CA LYS A 329 -14.25 2.79 13.86
C LYS A 329 -15.61 2.14 13.65
N GLU A 330 -16.47 2.18 14.67
CA GLU A 330 -17.87 1.81 14.49
C GLU A 330 -18.57 2.81 13.54
N SER A 331 -19.27 2.28 12.54
CA SER A 331 -20.00 3.08 11.55
C SER A 331 -21.34 2.40 11.21
N GLY A 332 -22.05 2.90 10.20
CA GLY A 332 -23.24 2.21 9.66
C GLY A 332 -22.88 0.82 9.10
N ASP A 333 -21.69 0.67 8.53
CA ASP A 333 -21.26 -0.56 7.86
C ASP A 333 -20.44 -1.50 8.75
N TYR A 334 -19.79 -1.01 9.81
CA TYR A 334 -18.82 -1.78 10.60
C TYR A 334 -19.12 -1.80 12.10
N LEU A 335 -18.90 -2.95 12.73
CA LEU A 335 -19.14 -3.23 14.16
C LEU A 335 -18.09 -2.61 15.10
N GLY A 336 -17.06 -1.96 14.56
CA GLY A 336 -15.92 -1.48 15.35
C GLY A 336 -14.99 -2.60 15.85
N LYS A 337 -14.96 -3.74 15.15
CA LYS A 337 -14.13 -4.90 15.48
C LYS A 337 -13.48 -5.50 14.24
N TRP A 338 -12.44 -6.31 14.43
CA TRP A 338 -11.91 -7.24 13.44
C TRP A 338 -12.68 -8.56 13.46
N ARG A 339 -12.78 -9.25 12.32
CA ARG A 339 -13.34 -10.60 12.18
C ARG A 339 -12.33 -11.49 11.49
N ASN A 340 -12.06 -12.66 12.06
CA ASN A 340 -11.32 -13.70 11.36
C ASN A 340 -12.23 -14.30 10.27
N VAL A 341 -11.76 -14.30 9.02
CA VAL A 341 -12.49 -14.81 7.85
C VAL A 341 -11.79 -15.98 7.16
N LYS A 342 -10.53 -16.26 7.49
CA LYS A 342 -9.78 -17.40 6.97
C LYS A 342 -8.83 -17.95 8.02
N ASP A 343 -8.68 -19.27 8.07
CA ASP A 343 -7.71 -19.92 8.94
C ASP A 343 -6.27 -19.84 8.38
N ILE A 344 -5.32 -20.46 9.09
CA ILE A 344 -3.90 -20.53 8.70
C ILE A 344 -3.66 -21.20 7.33
N ASN A 345 -4.56 -22.09 6.89
CA ASN A 345 -4.46 -22.78 5.60
C ASN A 345 -5.09 -21.96 4.46
N GLY A 346 -5.73 -20.83 4.78
CA GLY A 346 -6.47 -20.00 3.84
C GLY A 346 -7.90 -20.45 3.62
N ASP A 347 -8.40 -21.42 4.40
CA ASP A 347 -9.77 -21.91 4.33
C ASP A 347 -10.72 -20.90 4.98
N ASN A 348 -11.88 -20.67 4.36
CA ASN A 348 -12.85 -19.68 4.85
C ASN A 348 -13.43 -20.07 6.22
N ILE A 349 -13.50 -19.10 7.14
CA ILE A 349 -14.15 -19.25 8.44
C ILE A 349 -15.50 -18.53 8.44
N ASN A 350 -16.57 -19.32 8.53
CA ASN A 350 -17.92 -18.82 8.73
C ASN A 350 -18.12 -18.22 10.11
N ASN A 351 -18.60 -16.97 10.17
CA ASN A 351 -18.87 -16.25 11.41
C ASN A 351 -17.70 -16.32 12.41
N GLY A 352 -16.48 -16.12 11.91
CA GLY A 352 -15.29 -16.21 12.73
C GLY A 352 -15.31 -15.21 13.89
N SER A 353 -14.51 -15.53 14.90
CA SER A 353 -14.44 -14.74 16.13
C SER A 353 -14.11 -13.27 15.83
N THR A 354 -14.69 -12.37 16.63
CA THR A 354 -14.45 -10.93 16.51
C THR A 354 -13.64 -10.38 17.66
N TYR A 355 -12.80 -9.40 17.39
CA TYR A 355 -11.83 -8.86 18.33
C TYR A 355 -11.79 -7.34 18.24
N THR A 356 -11.60 -6.66 19.37
CA THR A 356 -11.07 -5.28 19.33
C THR A 356 -9.63 -5.32 18.81
N SER A 357 -9.10 -4.20 18.33
CA SER A 357 -7.70 -4.14 17.88
C SER A 357 -6.73 -4.52 19.01
N ASP A 358 -7.01 -4.05 20.23
CA ASP A 358 -6.24 -4.38 21.43
C ASP A 358 -6.28 -5.88 21.74
N ASP A 359 -7.48 -6.49 21.72
CA ASP A 359 -7.66 -7.92 22.00
C ASP A 359 -7.03 -8.81 20.93
N LEU A 360 -7.05 -8.38 19.67
CA LEU A 360 -6.51 -9.12 18.54
C LEU A 360 -5.01 -9.34 18.71
N LEU A 361 -4.26 -8.28 19.04
CA LEU A 361 -2.80 -8.32 19.12
C LEU A 361 -2.27 -8.63 20.52
N THR A 362 -2.80 -7.99 21.58
CA THR A 362 -2.25 -8.13 22.94
C THR A 362 -2.36 -9.55 23.47
N ASN A 363 -3.46 -10.23 23.12
CA ASN A 363 -3.73 -11.61 23.52
C ASN A 363 -3.57 -12.57 22.34
N TYR A 364 -2.75 -12.22 21.34
CA TYR A 364 -2.51 -13.07 20.19
C TYR A 364 -1.82 -14.36 20.60
N THR A 365 -2.33 -15.47 20.10
CA THR A 365 -1.81 -16.82 20.29
C THR A 365 -1.75 -17.54 18.94
N PRO A 366 -0.86 -18.53 18.73
CA PRO A 366 -0.67 -19.17 17.42
C PRO A 366 -1.93 -19.77 16.79
N ASP A 367 -2.94 -20.14 17.57
CA ASP A 367 -4.25 -20.63 17.14
C ASP A 367 -5.14 -19.55 16.52
N ARG A 368 -4.76 -18.27 16.66
CA ARG A 368 -5.39 -17.12 16.00
C ARG A 368 -4.75 -16.76 14.67
N ALA A 369 -3.86 -17.59 14.13
CA ALA A 369 -3.34 -17.35 12.80
C ALA A 369 -4.46 -17.43 11.75
N GLY A 370 -4.41 -16.54 10.76
CA GLY A 370 -5.47 -16.40 9.76
C GLY A 370 -5.59 -14.99 9.18
N THR A 371 -6.62 -14.79 8.37
CA THR A 371 -6.94 -13.49 7.76
C THR A 371 -8.02 -12.77 8.55
N TYR A 372 -7.75 -11.51 8.88
CA TYR A 372 -8.63 -10.63 9.62
C TYR A 372 -9.07 -9.47 8.75
N VAL A 373 -10.37 -9.17 8.76
CA VAL A 373 -10.93 -7.99 8.10
C VAL A 373 -11.79 -7.17 9.06
N TRP A 374 -12.07 -5.90 8.75
CA TRP A 374 -13.06 -5.14 9.51
C TRP A 374 -14.42 -5.85 9.49
N ALA A 375 -14.95 -6.12 10.68
CA ALA A 375 -16.19 -6.84 10.88
C ALA A 375 -17.37 -5.97 10.43
N LYS A 376 -18.01 -6.34 9.33
CA LYS A 376 -19.22 -5.68 8.84
C LYS A 376 -20.39 -5.92 9.80
N LYS A 377 -21.19 -4.88 10.04
CA LYS A 377 -22.54 -5.07 10.60
C LYS A 377 -23.30 -5.95 9.62
N SER A 378 -23.98 -6.99 10.10
CA SER A 378 -25.01 -7.58 9.26
C SER A 378 -25.96 -6.43 8.94
N LYS A 379 -26.14 -6.10 7.66
CA LYS A 379 -27.01 -4.99 7.29
C LYS A 379 -28.38 -5.21 7.95
N ASP A 380 -28.90 -4.14 8.53
CA ASP A 380 -30.01 -4.00 9.49
C ASP A 380 -30.93 -5.19 9.80
N VAL A 381 -31.48 -5.23 11.02
CA VAL A 381 -32.60 -6.13 11.38
C VAL A 381 -33.81 -5.96 10.44
N SER A 382 -33.95 -4.80 9.76
CA SER A 382 -34.91 -4.63 8.66
C SER A 382 -34.58 -5.50 7.44
N ASP A 383 -33.31 -5.61 7.06
CA ASP A 383 -32.86 -6.42 5.93
C ASP A 383 -32.98 -7.92 6.24
N ILE A 384 -32.78 -8.34 7.49
CA ILE A 384 -33.04 -9.74 7.89
C ILE A 384 -34.54 -10.05 7.84
N LYS A 385 -35.40 -9.10 8.23
CA LYS A 385 -36.85 -9.27 8.13
C LYS A 385 -37.31 -9.33 6.67
N ASP A 386 -36.77 -8.46 5.83
CA ASP A 386 -37.08 -8.43 4.40
C ASP A 386 -36.54 -9.69 3.71
N LEU A 387 -35.32 -10.11 4.03
CA LEU A 387 -34.74 -11.36 3.56
C LEU A 387 -35.53 -12.59 4.01
N TYR A 388 -35.94 -12.64 5.29
CA TYR A 388 -36.84 -13.68 5.78
C TYR A 388 -38.17 -13.69 5.00
N ASN A 389 -38.75 -12.51 4.73
CA ASN A 389 -39.96 -12.41 3.95
C ASN A 389 -39.73 -12.85 2.50
N ASP A 390 -38.61 -12.51 1.88
CA ASP A 390 -38.26 -12.86 0.51
C ASP A 390 -37.99 -14.36 0.36
N VAL A 391 -37.26 -14.97 1.30
CA VAL A 391 -37.06 -16.43 1.37
C VAL A 391 -38.40 -17.14 1.54
N LYS A 392 -39.21 -16.68 2.50
CA LYS A 392 -40.55 -17.23 2.76
C LYS A 392 -41.46 -17.09 1.54
N LEU A 393 -41.42 -15.95 0.86
CA LEU A 393 -42.20 -15.65 -0.34
C LEU A 393 -41.74 -16.50 -1.53
N ALA A 394 -40.43 -16.63 -1.75
CA ALA A 394 -39.88 -17.43 -2.84
C ALA A 394 -40.28 -18.90 -2.71
N ILE A 395 -40.18 -19.45 -1.50
CA ILE A 395 -40.67 -20.79 -1.16
C ILE A 395 -42.20 -20.85 -1.33
N SER A 396 -42.96 -19.81 -1.00
CA SER A 396 -44.43 -19.80 -1.17
C SER A 396 -44.89 -19.83 -2.63
N TYR A 397 -44.15 -19.20 -3.54
CA TYR A 397 -44.52 -19.23 -4.96
C TYR A 397 -44.27 -20.60 -5.61
N SER A 398 -43.42 -21.45 -5.03
CA SER A 398 -43.39 -22.87 -5.41
C SER A 398 -44.72 -23.58 -5.08
N ALA A 399 -45.48 -23.12 -4.09
CA ALA A 399 -46.79 -23.68 -3.77
C ALA A 399 -47.82 -23.45 -4.90
N GLY A 400 -47.89 -22.20 -5.38
CA GLY A 400 -48.85 -21.77 -6.39
C GLY A 400 -48.56 -22.30 -7.80
N MET A 401 -47.28 -22.51 -8.11
CA MET A 401 -46.84 -23.09 -9.39
C MET A 401 -47.23 -24.58 -9.53
N PHE A 402 -47.28 -25.31 -8.41
CA PHE A 402 -47.34 -26.77 -8.42
C PHE A 402 -48.57 -27.37 -7.72
N ASN A 403 -49.56 -26.57 -7.29
CA ASN A 403 -50.79 -27.04 -6.63
C ASN A 403 -50.54 -27.99 -5.43
N SER A 404 -49.41 -27.80 -4.76
CA SER A 404 -49.05 -28.49 -3.52
C SER A 404 -48.70 -27.40 -2.50
N GLU A 405 -49.23 -27.44 -1.28
CA GLU A 405 -48.84 -26.49 -0.23
C GLU A 405 -47.58 -27.03 0.48
N PRO A 406 -46.38 -26.49 0.20
CA PRO A 406 -45.11 -26.99 0.75
C PRO A 406 -45.02 -26.73 2.25
N GLY A 407 -45.73 -25.69 2.70
CA GLY A 407 -45.61 -25.11 4.02
C GLY A 407 -46.17 -25.90 5.19
N ASN A 408 -47.20 -26.70 4.93
CA ASN A 408 -48.01 -27.32 5.97
C ASN A 408 -47.88 -28.85 5.99
N SER A 409 -47.35 -29.46 4.92
CA SER A 409 -47.57 -30.88 4.64
C SER A 409 -46.36 -31.80 4.85
N LEU A 410 -45.13 -31.28 4.87
CA LEU A 410 -43.91 -32.08 5.07
C LEU A 410 -43.18 -31.67 6.35
N LYS A 411 -43.15 -32.56 7.34
CA LYS A 411 -42.36 -32.43 8.56
C LYS A 411 -41.04 -33.14 8.37
N TYR A 412 -39.93 -32.41 8.40
CA TYR A 412 -38.59 -32.99 8.30
C TYR A 412 -38.14 -33.39 9.71
N LYS A 413 -38.30 -34.67 10.05
CA LYS A 413 -38.03 -35.18 11.40
C LYS A 413 -36.58 -34.99 11.83
N ASP A 414 -35.64 -35.10 10.88
CA ASP A 414 -34.21 -35.18 11.20
C ASP A 414 -33.47 -33.84 11.05
N GLU A 415 -34.00 -32.89 10.26
CA GLU A 415 -33.29 -31.65 9.88
C GLU A 415 -33.93 -30.39 10.50
N PHE A 416 -35.26 -30.33 10.63
CA PHE A 416 -35.99 -29.19 11.20
C PHE A 416 -36.69 -29.51 12.53
N ASN A 417 -36.17 -30.50 13.28
CA ASN A 417 -36.76 -30.97 14.54
C ASN A 417 -38.26 -31.34 14.41
N GLY A 418 -38.64 -31.94 13.28
CA GLY A 418 -40.03 -32.33 13.00
C GLY A 418 -40.97 -31.16 12.64
N ARG A 419 -40.44 -29.97 12.38
CA ARG A 419 -41.21 -28.83 11.83
C ARG A 419 -41.26 -28.91 10.30
N SER A 420 -42.25 -28.24 9.72
CA SER A 420 -42.21 -27.91 8.29
C SER A 420 -41.22 -26.78 8.04
N ILE A 421 -40.86 -26.54 6.78
CA ILE A 421 -39.98 -25.42 6.39
C ILE A 421 -40.50 -24.08 6.93
N TYR A 422 -41.80 -23.76 6.78
CA TYR A 422 -42.36 -22.54 7.39
C TYR A 422 -42.40 -22.61 8.91
N GLY A 423 -42.71 -23.78 9.48
CA GLY A 423 -42.68 -23.95 10.93
C GLY A 423 -41.30 -23.71 11.52
N ALA A 424 -40.23 -24.06 10.79
CA ALA A 424 -38.84 -23.82 11.16
C ALA A 424 -38.46 -22.35 10.98
N LEU A 425 -38.76 -21.75 9.82
CA LEU A 425 -38.52 -20.32 9.54
C LEU A 425 -39.23 -19.43 10.57
N ASP A 426 -40.52 -19.68 10.84
CA ASP A 426 -41.30 -18.90 11.79
C ASP A 426 -40.82 -19.10 13.22
N TYR A 427 -40.43 -20.33 13.58
CA TYR A 427 -39.87 -20.59 14.90
C TYR A 427 -38.53 -19.89 15.09
N ALA A 428 -37.62 -19.98 14.10
CA ALA A 428 -36.32 -19.33 14.15
C ALA A 428 -36.45 -17.81 14.18
N TYR A 429 -37.33 -17.23 13.34
CA TYR A 429 -37.61 -15.79 13.32
C TYR A 429 -38.17 -15.31 14.66
N ASN A 430 -39.17 -15.99 15.22
CA ASN A 430 -39.78 -15.62 16.49
C ASN A 430 -38.89 -15.91 17.72
N SER A 431 -37.85 -16.73 17.57
CA SER A 431 -36.88 -17.00 18.64
C SER A 431 -35.89 -15.85 18.88
N ASN A 432 -35.83 -14.87 17.96
CA ASN A 432 -34.82 -13.81 17.94
C ASN A 432 -33.35 -14.32 17.93
N ASN A 433 -33.12 -15.57 17.51
CA ASN A 433 -31.79 -16.11 17.30
C ASN A 433 -31.40 -15.98 15.82
N TYR A 434 -30.65 -14.93 15.48
CA TYR A 434 -30.30 -14.62 14.10
C TYR A 434 -29.40 -15.66 13.42
N ASN A 435 -28.50 -16.31 14.18
CA ASN A 435 -27.66 -17.37 13.64
C ASN A 435 -28.49 -18.59 13.26
N GLU A 436 -29.47 -18.94 14.10
CA GLU A 436 -30.43 -20.01 13.79
C GLU A 436 -31.31 -19.62 12.60
N LEU A 437 -31.76 -18.37 12.51
CA LEU A 437 -32.57 -17.90 11.39
C LEU A 437 -31.80 -17.94 10.05
N ILE A 438 -30.54 -17.49 10.02
CA ILE A 438 -29.68 -17.55 8.83
C ILE A 438 -29.49 -18.99 8.37
N LYS A 439 -29.15 -19.88 9.31
CA LYS A 439 -28.99 -21.32 9.04
C LYS A 439 -30.28 -21.93 8.47
N VAL A 440 -31.42 -21.68 9.13
CA VAL A 440 -32.71 -22.21 8.69
C VAL A 440 -33.11 -21.65 7.31
N MET A 441 -32.77 -20.40 6.98
CA MET A 441 -32.99 -19.83 5.64
C MET A 441 -32.16 -20.54 4.56
N HIS A 442 -30.87 -20.77 4.80
CA HIS A 442 -30.02 -21.56 3.90
C HIS A 442 -30.56 -22.98 3.68
N ASP A 443 -30.80 -23.69 4.77
CA ASP A 443 -31.31 -25.07 4.73
C ASP A 443 -32.65 -25.13 3.97
N SER A 444 -33.52 -24.15 4.20
CA SER A 444 -34.82 -24.06 3.51
C SER A 444 -34.69 -23.86 2.01
N LEU A 445 -33.77 -22.98 1.56
CA LEU A 445 -33.52 -22.75 0.13
C LEU A 445 -32.86 -23.96 -0.53
N ALA A 446 -31.92 -24.63 0.15
CA ALA A 446 -31.30 -25.85 -0.34
C ALA A 446 -32.34 -26.95 -0.55
N LYS A 447 -33.24 -27.18 0.42
CA LYS A 447 -34.33 -28.14 0.26
C LYS A 447 -35.32 -27.76 -0.83
N ALA A 448 -35.58 -26.46 -1.01
CA ALA A 448 -36.40 -26.00 -2.11
C ALA A 448 -35.78 -26.31 -3.48
N HIS A 449 -34.46 -26.15 -3.63
CA HIS A 449 -33.71 -26.56 -4.83
C HIS A 449 -33.74 -28.08 -5.05
N GLU A 450 -33.43 -28.87 -4.01
CA GLU A 450 -33.47 -30.33 -4.09
C GLU A 450 -34.83 -30.83 -4.60
N SER A 451 -35.93 -30.22 -4.10
CA SER A 451 -37.30 -30.59 -4.48
C SER A 451 -37.58 -30.51 -5.99
N ILE A 452 -36.86 -29.67 -6.73
CA ILE A 452 -37.01 -29.54 -8.18
C ILE A 452 -36.61 -30.84 -8.88
N GLY A 453 -35.60 -31.55 -8.35
CA GLY A 453 -35.15 -32.85 -8.87
C GLY A 453 -36.21 -33.96 -8.78
N SER A 454 -37.28 -33.77 -8.01
CA SER A 454 -38.37 -34.75 -7.90
C SER A 454 -39.39 -34.69 -9.05
N LEU A 455 -39.32 -33.65 -9.89
CA LEU A 455 -40.22 -33.48 -11.03
C LEU A 455 -40.07 -34.63 -12.03
N GLN A 456 -41.19 -35.16 -12.50
CA GLN A 456 -41.21 -36.22 -13.50
C GLN A 456 -41.51 -35.65 -14.88
N VAL A 457 -40.67 -35.95 -15.87
CA VAL A 457 -40.90 -35.51 -17.25
C VAL A 457 -42.05 -36.31 -17.87
N ASN A 458 -43.08 -35.61 -18.34
CA ASN A 458 -44.12 -36.19 -19.19
C ASN A 458 -43.58 -36.32 -20.63
N ASN A 459 -43.02 -37.48 -20.95
CA ASN A 459 -42.39 -37.74 -22.24
C ASN A 459 -43.32 -37.43 -23.43
N ALA A 460 -44.60 -37.77 -23.32
CA ALA A 460 -45.56 -37.55 -24.40
C ALA A 460 -45.77 -36.05 -24.67
N LYS A 461 -45.90 -35.24 -23.60
CA LYS A 461 -46.09 -33.79 -23.74
C LYS A 461 -44.80 -33.06 -24.16
N ALA A 462 -43.65 -33.51 -23.67
CA ALA A 462 -42.35 -32.99 -24.07
C ALA A 462 -42.10 -33.20 -25.57
N GLN A 463 -42.41 -34.39 -26.08
CA GLN A 463 -42.31 -34.74 -27.51
C GLN A 463 -43.30 -33.93 -28.37
N GLU A 464 -44.54 -33.73 -27.90
CA GLU A 464 -45.54 -32.89 -28.58
C GLU A 464 -45.06 -31.46 -28.79
N LEU A 465 -44.28 -30.91 -27.86
CA LEU A 465 -43.72 -29.55 -27.92
C LEU A 465 -42.33 -29.49 -28.58
N GLY A 466 -41.82 -30.60 -29.13
CA GLY A 466 -40.53 -30.67 -29.78
C GLY A 466 -39.32 -30.54 -28.84
N LEU A 467 -39.50 -30.83 -27.54
CA LEU A 467 -38.44 -30.76 -26.53
C LEU A 467 -37.65 -32.07 -26.44
N ASN A 468 -36.35 -31.97 -26.18
CA ASN A 468 -35.50 -33.14 -25.95
C ASN A 468 -35.67 -33.66 -24.51
N VAL A 469 -36.25 -34.84 -24.36
CA VAL A 469 -36.54 -35.47 -23.06
C VAL A 469 -35.28 -35.76 -22.25
N ASP A 470 -34.20 -36.20 -22.90
CA ASP A 470 -32.97 -36.57 -22.20
C ASP A 470 -32.24 -35.32 -21.70
N GLN A 471 -32.21 -34.25 -22.52
CA GLN A 471 -31.68 -32.95 -22.10
C GLN A 471 -32.49 -32.36 -20.93
N LEU A 472 -33.83 -32.50 -20.95
CA LEU A 472 -34.67 -32.02 -19.85
C LEU A 472 -34.37 -32.73 -18.54
N LYS A 473 -34.06 -34.03 -18.57
CA LYS A 473 -33.68 -34.79 -17.37
C LYS A 473 -32.29 -34.41 -16.85
N GLU A 474 -31.33 -34.19 -17.76
CA GLU A 474 -30.00 -33.73 -17.42
C GLU A 474 -30.02 -32.33 -16.79
N ASP A 475 -30.72 -31.39 -17.44
CA ASP A 475 -30.93 -30.03 -16.94
C ASP A 475 -31.61 -30.06 -15.56
N LEU A 476 -32.62 -30.91 -15.37
CA LEU A 476 -33.30 -31.05 -14.09
C LEU A 476 -32.38 -31.57 -13.00
N SER A 477 -31.53 -32.55 -13.31
CA SER A 477 -30.53 -33.09 -12.37
C SER A 477 -29.45 -32.07 -12.02
N LYS A 478 -29.13 -31.15 -12.94
CA LYS A 478 -28.13 -30.11 -12.70
C LYS A 478 -28.71 -28.96 -11.89
N ASP A 479 -29.92 -28.53 -12.24
CA ASP A 479 -30.61 -27.41 -11.59
C ASP A 479 -31.22 -27.79 -10.23
N SER A 480 -31.30 -29.08 -9.89
CA SER A 480 -31.74 -29.57 -8.58
C SER A 480 -30.63 -29.60 -7.53
N VAL A 481 -29.37 -29.47 -7.95
CA VAL A 481 -28.24 -29.33 -7.04
C VAL A 481 -28.24 -27.87 -6.58
N PRO A 482 -28.44 -27.60 -5.27
CA PRO A 482 -28.28 -26.25 -4.76
C PRO A 482 -26.91 -25.74 -5.18
N TYR A 483 -26.82 -24.48 -5.61
CA TYR A 483 -25.51 -23.90 -5.88
C TYR A 483 -24.65 -24.04 -4.61
N GLU A 484 -23.59 -24.85 -4.67
CA GLU A 484 -22.65 -25.02 -3.57
C GLU A 484 -21.78 -23.76 -3.44
N TYR A 485 -22.33 -22.74 -2.78
CA TYR A 485 -21.50 -21.84 -1.99
C TYR A 485 -21.31 -22.52 -0.64
N SER A 486 -20.48 -23.55 -0.60
CA SER A 486 -20.29 -24.41 0.57
C SER A 486 -19.66 -23.69 1.78
N ASN A 487 -19.40 -22.38 1.72
CA ASN A 487 -18.66 -21.67 2.75
C ASN A 487 -19.23 -20.29 3.17
N ASP A 488 -20.41 -19.87 2.71
CA ASP A 488 -21.01 -18.59 3.13
C ASP A 488 -22.36 -18.82 3.84
N ASN A 489 -22.33 -19.09 5.14
CA ASN A 489 -23.52 -19.10 6.02
C ASN A 489 -23.86 -17.66 6.46
N ASP A 490 -23.94 -16.74 5.51
CA ASP A 490 -24.20 -15.33 5.73
C ASP A 490 -25.29 -14.78 4.80
N ILE A 491 -25.65 -13.52 4.99
CA ILE A 491 -26.72 -12.85 4.21
C ILE A 491 -26.40 -12.82 2.71
N ASP A 492 -25.13 -12.71 2.31
CA ASP A 492 -24.74 -12.67 0.89
C ASP A 492 -24.91 -14.05 0.24
N GLY A 493 -24.53 -15.10 0.97
CA GLY A 493 -24.80 -16.49 0.59
C GLY A 493 -26.29 -16.77 0.40
N ILE A 494 -27.15 -16.29 1.32
CA ILE A 494 -28.61 -16.44 1.20
C ILE A 494 -29.15 -15.73 -0.04
N ASN A 495 -28.72 -14.49 -0.28
CA ASN A 495 -29.17 -13.72 -1.45
C ASN A 495 -28.81 -14.42 -2.77
N LYS A 496 -27.59 -14.96 -2.88
CA LYS A 496 -27.17 -15.72 -4.06
C LYS A 496 -27.97 -17.02 -4.24
N GLN A 497 -28.24 -17.76 -3.15
CA GLN A 497 -29.08 -18.96 -3.20
C GLN A 497 -30.52 -18.63 -3.61
N LEU A 498 -31.06 -17.52 -3.10
CA LEU A 498 -32.38 -17.01 -3.41
C LEU A 498 -32.49 -16.63 -4.90
N ASP A 499 -31.53 -15.88 -5.44
CA ASP A 499 -31.47 -15.50 -6.86
C ASP A 499 -31.41 -16.73 -7.77
N SER A 500 -30.54 -17.68 -7.43
CA SER A 500 -30.44 -18.97 -8.13
C SER A 500 -31.79 -19.70 -8.13
N PHE A 501 -32.42 -19.82 -6.97
CA PHE A 501 -33.71 -20.51 -6.82
C PHE A 501 -34.82 -19.84 -7.64
N VAL A 502 -34.90 -18.50 -7.60
CA VAL A 502 -35.89 -17.73 -8.37
C VAL A 502 -35.69 -17.94 -9.87
N SER A 503 -34.44 -17.95 -10.34
CA SER A 503 -34.08 -18.18 -11.74
C SER A 503 -34.46 -19.59 -12.21
N VAL A 504 -34.06 -20.62 -11.46
CA VAL A 504 -34.38 -22.02 -11.76
C VAL A 504 -35.89 -22.23 -11.77
N ARG A 505 -36.60 -21.72 -10.77
CA ARG A 505 -38.07 -21.77 -10.73
C ARG A 505 -38.69 -21.13 -11.96
N ALA A 506 -38.22 -19.96 -12.39
CA ALA A 506 -38.75 -19.29 -13.57
C ALA A 506 -38.59 -20.15 -14.84
N LYS A 507 -37.45 -20.83 -15.00
CA LYS A 507 -37.18 -21.77 -16.11
C LYS A 507 -38.23 -22.88 -16.18
N TYR A 508 -38.52 -23.56 -15.07
CA TYR A 508 -39.41 -24.71 -15.05
C TYR A 508 -40.91 -24.35 -15.02
N ASN A 509 -41.29 -23.15 -14.56
CA ASN A 509 -42.71 -22.75 -14.40
C ASN A 509 -43.48 -22.84 -15.70
N LYS A 510 -42.87 -22.33 -16.76
CA LYS A 510 -43.46 -22.33 -18.09
C LYS A 510 -43.72 -23.76 -18.59
N LEU A 511 -42.77 -24.67 -18.38
CA LEU A 511 -42.85 -26.07 -18.80
C LEU A 511 -43.90 -26.83 -18.00
N VAL A 512 -44.00 -26.54 -16.71
CA VAL A 512 -45.01 -27.11 -15.80
C VAL A 512 -46.43 -26.68 -16.20
N GLN A 513 -46.64 -25.41 -16.54
CA GLN A 513 -47.93 -24.91 -17.04
C GLN A 513 -48.32 -25.54 -18.38
N GLN A 514 -47.33 -25.90 -19.20
CA GLN A 514 -47.53 -26.59 -20.47
C GLN A 514 -47.74 -28.11 -20.32
N GLY A 515 -47.67 -28.65 -19.09
CA GLY A 515 -47.85 -30.07 -18.80
C GLY A 515 -46.63 -30.95 -19.11
N VAL A 516 -45.46 -30.35 -19.33
CA VAL A 516 -44.19 -31.06 -19.62
C VAL A 516 -43.68 -31.81 -18.39
N PHE A 517 -44.00 -31.33 -17.18
CA PHE A 517 -43.67 -32.00 -15.93
C PHE A 517 -44.94 -32.38 -15.17
N ASP A 518 -44.97 -33.62 -14.65
CA ASP A 518 -45.99 -34.07 -13.70
C ASP A 518 -45.66 -33.55 -12.29
N LYS A 519 -46.71 -33.10 -11.61
CA LYS A 519 -46.68 -32.52 -10.27
C LYS A 519 -46.86 -33.56 -9.18
N SER A 520 -47.24 -34.81 -9.53
CA SER A 520 -47.64 -35.87 -8.59
C SER A 520 -46.62 -36.20 -7.50
N ASN A 521 -45.32 -36.01 -7.78
CA ASN A 521 -44.22 -36.31 -6.86
C ASN A 521 -43.42 -35.07 -6.41
N TYR A 522 -43.88 -33.86 -6.72
CA TYR A 522 -43.20 -32.64 -6.30
C TYR A 522 -43.19 -32.55 -4.76
N TRP A 523 -42.02 -32.29 -4.16
CA TRP A 523 -41.73 -32.33 -2.71
C TRP A 523 -41.65 -33.72 -2.03
N THR A 524 -41.62 -34.83 -2.78
CA THR A 524 -41.58 -36.19 -2.17
C THR A 524 -40.19 -36.71 -1.81
N ILE A 525 -39.17 -35.85 -1.82
CA ILE A 525 -37.81 -36.26 -1.42
C ILE A 525 -37.84 -36.58 0.09
N ASN A 526 -37.63 -37.87 0.40
CA ASN A 526 -37.77 -38.51 1.71
C ASN A 526 -39.22 -38.64 2.24
N LYS A 527 -40.02 -39.49 1.58
CA LYS A 527 -41.06 -40.26 2.28
C LYS A 527 -40.47 -41.39 3.11
#